data_AF-A0AAV2HUN7-F1
#
_entry.id   AF-A0AAV2HUN7-F1
#
_cell.length_a   1.000
_cell.length_b   1.000
_cell.length_c   1.000
_cell.angle_alpha   90.00
_cell.angle_beta   90.00
_cell.angle_gamma   90.00
#
_symmetry.space_group_name_H-M   'P 1'
#
loop_
_entity.id
_entity.type
_entity.pdbx_description
1 polymer ?
#
loop_
_entity_poly.entity_id
_entity_poly.type
_entity_poly.pdbx_seq_one_letter_code
_entity_poly.pdbx_strand_id
1 'polypeptide(L)'
;MAACQDDMDSLTMEARGHVQAISNEFLCCAICNEQFDRVDKVPITLPCRQSFCRPCLKRTVGSKHRLNCPVCRKAPEIEGGIDALPADFRIMRMLELISNQIKHTCFQHKAQRLNFFCASCKTPICHDCTVIKHPKEEMHMFKQYGPREVKDMGKSKHVIIDILDAFENYEPIFKELEQFGLRMIDALKIKVQKYKDELRELEKMHGVVIDDISKRFDYYRALLKQRETATSRRADTLIREQRDTIERACTAMEKELQSLKILQEQFKIVRVNKDTRLLFKEFHEFEKRKTFFISLAHPELESFFKKFIYTNAKEEELKAALMESVGDVELVKCKDDDFIGRDFELLEQFLSYGRLFNPLTSLMDD
;
A
#
# COMPACT_ATOMS: atom_id res chain seq x y z
N MET A 1 5.73 70.58 -9.42
CA MET A 1 4.94 69.48 -8.82
C MET A 1 5.12 68.17 -9.58
N ALA A 2 5.16 68.15 -10.92
CA ALA A 2 5.43 66.92 -11.69
C ALA A 2 6.80 66.26 -11.39
N ALA A 3 7.89 67.04 -11.31
CA ALA A 3 9.23 66.49 -11.06
C ALA A 3 9.40 65.79 -9.69
N CYS A 4 8.69 66.23 -8.64
CA CYS A 4 8.72 65.54 -7.34
C CYS A 4 7.86 64.26 -7.31
N GLN A 5 6.92 64.12 -8.24
CA GLN A 5 6.07 62.93 -8.35
C GLN A 5 6.84 61.80 -9.04
N ASP A 6 7.56 62.12 -10.12
CA ASP A 6 8.39 61.16 -10.88
C ASP A 6 9.57 60.60 -10.05
N ASP A 7 10.16 61.43 -9.19
CA ASP A 7 11.22 61.01 -8.25
C ASP A 7 10.67 60.08 -7.15
N MET A 8 9.48 60.37 -6.62
CA MET A 8 8.80 59.51 -5.64
C MET A 8 8.33 58.19 -6.26
N ASP A 9 7.87 58.20 -7.51
CA ASP A 9 7.46 57.00 -8.23
C ASP A 9 8.66 56.10 -8.57
N SER A 10 9.81 56.69 -8.90
CA SER A 10 11.08 55.96 -9.10
C SER A 10 11.59 55.32 -7.80
N LEU A 11 11.55 56.07 -6.68
CA LEU A 11 11.87 55.55 -5.34
C LEU A 11 10.94 54.40 -4.90
N THR A 12 9.67 54.42 -5.32
CA THR A 12 8.71 53.33 -5.00
C THR A 12 8.88 52.10 -5.88
N MET A 13 9.36 52.23 -7.13
CA MET A 13 9.66 51.08 -8.00
C MET A 13 10.85 50.25 -7.49
N GLU A 14 11.94 50.91 -7.08
CA GLU A 14 13.11 50.23 -6.52
C GLU A 14 12.79 49.53 -5.18
N ALA A 15 12.01 50.19 -4.31
CA ALA A 15 11.55 49.59 -3.06
C ALA A 15 10.69 48.33 -3.27
N ARG A 16 9.87 48.29 -4.33
CA ARG A 16 9.03 47.12 -4.66
C ARG A 16 9.83 45.93 -5.19
N GLY A 17 10.85 46.19 -6.01
CA GLY A 17 11.77 45.14 -6.47
C GLY A 17 12.45 44.42 -5.31
N HIS A 18 12.85 45.18 -4.28
CA HIS A 18 13.42 44.63 -3.06
C HIS A 18 12.40 43.83 -2.24
N VAL A 19 11.14 44.27 -2.12
CA VAL A 19 10.09 43.53 -1.39
C VAL A 19 9.78 42.17 -2.05
N GLN A 20 9.74 42.09 -3.38
CA GLN A 20 9.50 40.83 -4.09
C GLN A 20 10.68 39.86 -3.96
N ALA A 21 11.92 40.38 -4.03
CA ALA A 21 13.12 39.58 -3.79
C ALA A 21 13.15 39.01 -2.37
N ILE A 22 12.79 39.83 -1.36
CA ILE A 22 12.69 39.40 0.04
C ILE A 22 11.63 38.30 0.21
N SER A 23 10.47 38.42 -0.45
CA SER A 23 9.41 37.41 -0.37
C SER A 23 9.86 36.05 -0.91
N ASN A 24 10.56 36.03 -2.05
CA ASN A 24 10.97 34.79 -2.69
C ASN A 24 12.14 34.09 -1.96
N GLU A 25 13.05 34.86 -1.36
CA GLU A 25 14.24 34.32 -0.71
C GLU A 25 14.00 33.91 0.76
N PHE A 26 13.14 34.65 1.49
CA PHE A 26 12.99 34.46 2.94
C PHE A 26 11.64 33.88 3.38
N LEU A 27 10.62 33.83 2.51
CA LEU A 27 9.26 33.40 2.86
C LEU A 27 8.80 32.12 2.14
N CYS A 28 9.75 31.39 1.54
CA CYS A 28 9.52 30.12 0.88
C CYS A 28 10.24 28.98 1.60
N CYS A 29 9.67 27.78 1.51
CA CYS A 29 10.28 26.58 2.05
C CYS A 29 11.46 26.12 1.19
N ALA A 30 12.64 25.94 1.78
CA ALA A 30 13.83 25.49 1.04
C ALA A 30 13.79 24.02 0.54
N ILE A 31 12.70 23.28 0.79
CA ILE A 31 12.50 21.90 0.29
C ILE A 31 11.58 21.89 -0.92
N CYS A 32 10.39 22.50 -0.80
CA CYS A 32 9.41 22.51 -1.88
C CYS A 32 9.43 23.80 -2.72
N ASN A 33 10.18 24.82 -2.29
CA ASN A 33 10.25 26.17 -2.89
C ASN A 33 8.92 26.91 -2.93
N GLU A 34 7.93 26.46 -2.16
CA GLU A 34 6.62 27.10 -2.09
C GLU A 34 6.54 28.06 -0.90
N GLN A 35 5.72 29.09 -1.04
CA GLN A 35 5.51 30.10 -0.01
C GLN A 35 4.90 29.48 1.25
N PHE A 36 5.35 29.93 2.41
CA PHE A 36 4.78 29.53 3.69
C PHE A 36 3.38 30.12 3.90
N ASP A 37 2.53 29.42 4.65
CA ASP A 37 1.17 29.87 5.02
C ASP A 37 0.80 29.47 6.46
N ARG A 38 -0.43 29.80 6.90
CA ARG A 38 -0.89 29.55 8.29
C ARG A 38 -1.68 28.25 8.48
N VAL A 39 -2.01 27.54 7.40
CA VAL A 39 -2.96 26.42 7.38
C VAL A 39 -2.25 25.12 7.02
N ASP A 40 -1.59 25.06 5.86
CA ASP A 40 -0.98 23.85 5.32
C ASP A 40 0.56 23.92 5.40
N LYS A 41 1.17 25.00 4.88
CA LYS A 41 2.64 25.18 4.83
C LYS A 41 3.15 26.02 5.97
N VAL A 42 2.75 25.64 7.18
CA VAL A 42 3.19 26.29 8.43
C VAL A 42 4.73 26.23 8.52
N PRO A 43 5.42 27.38 8.61
CA PRO A 43 6.88 27.42 8.74
C PRO A 43 7.29 26.94 10.13
N ILE A 44 8.14 25.93 10.18
CA ILE A 44 8.72 25.38 11.40
C ILE A 44 10.22 25.65 11.38
N THR A 45 10.72 26.31 12.42
CA THR A 45 12.13 26.67 12.54
C THR A 45 12.87 25.67 13.42
N LEU A 46 13.88 25.02 12.85
CA LEU A 46 14.76 24.11 13.57
C LEU A 46 15.74 24.89 14.47
N PRO A 47 16.34 24.26 15.50
CA PRO A 47 17.38 24.90 16.33
C PRO A 47 18.58 25.45 15.55
N CYS A 48 18.86 24.91 14.36
CA CYS A 48 19.86 25.45 13.42
C CYS A 48 19.42 26.74 12.70
N ARG A 49 18.26 27.29 13.07
CA ARG A 49 17.61 28.52 12.56
C ARG A 49 17.06 28.47 11.13
N GLN A 50 17.08 27.30 10.49
CA GLN A 50 16.47 27.12 9.17
C GLN A 50 15.00 26.72 9.30
N SER A 51 14.18 27.29 8.43
CA SER A 51 12.73 27.15 8.43
C SER A 51 12.25 26.33 7.25
N PHE A 52 11.28 25.44 7.49
CA PHE A 52 10.72 24.53 6.50
C PHE A 52 9.24 24.31 6.73
N CYS A 53 8.51 23.88 5.69
CA CYS A 53 7.08 23.62 5.81
C CYS A 53 6.85 22.38 6.68
N ARG A 54 5.85 22.38 7.57
CA ARG A 54 5.53 21.23 8.43
C ARG A 54 5.37 19.91 7.64
N PRO A 55 4.65 19.86 6.50
CA PRO A 55 4.58 18.66 5.66
C PRO A 55 5.96 18.18 5.16
N CYS A 56 6.81 19.12 4.75
CA CYS A 56 8.14 18.87 4.22
C CYS A 56 9.06 18.25 5.28
N LEU A 57 9.01 18.79 6.50
CA LEU A 57 9.77 18.23 7.62
C LEU A 57 9.27 16.82 7.99
N LYS A 58 7.94 16.60 8.04
CA LYS A 58 7.38 15.28 8.36
C LYS A 58 7.85 14.21 7.39
N ARG A 59 7.93 14.54 6.10
CA ARG A 59 8.46 13.65 5.06
C ARG A 59 9.95 13.36 5.19
N THR A 60 10.70 14.29 5.79
CA THR A 60 12.17 14.19 5.92
C THR A 60 12.58 13.37 7.14
N VAL A 61 11.68 13.12 8.09
CA VAL A 61 11.96 12.26 9.25
C VAL A 61 12.01 10.81 8.81
N GLY A 62 13.21 10.22 8.87
CA GLY A 62 13.39 8.80 8.59
C GLY A 62 12.80 7.90 9.69
N SER A 63 12.78 6.59 9.42
CA SER A 63 12.22 5.52 10.26
C SER A 63 12.82 5.37 11.68
N LYS A 64 13.86 6.15 12.03
CA LYS A 64 14.47 6.21 13.37
C LYS A 64 14.22 7.54 14.12
N HIS A 65 13.28 8.37 13.67
CA HIS A 65 13.00 9.71 14.21
C HIS A 65 14.21 10.67 14.20
N ARG A 66 15.25 10.39 13.42
CA ARG A 66 16.41 11.27 13.27
C ARG A 66 16.14 12.28 12.17
N LEU A 67 16.05 13.55 12.52
CA LEU A 67 15.92 14.65 11.57
C LEU A 67 17.31 15.24 11.30
N ASN A 68 17.73 15.28 10.04
CA ASN A 68 18.87 16.08 9.61
C ASN A 68 18.33 17.28 8.83
N CYS A 69 18.77 18.49 9.18
CA CYS A 69 18.39 19.69 8.44
C CYS A 69 18.84 19.57 6.97
N PRO A 70 17.94 19.71 5.98
CA PRO A 70 18.30 19.58 4.56
C PRO A 70 19.32 20.60 4.08
N VAL A 71 19.41 21.76 4.73
CA VAL A 71 20.31 22.85 4.33
C VAL A 71 21.67 22.76 5.03
N CYS A 72 21.68 22.60 6.36
CA CYS A 72 22.94 22.65 7.12
C CYS A 72 23.43 21.28 7.63
N ARG A 73 22.69 20.20 7.37
CA ARG A 73 22.98 18.81 7.78
C ARG A 73 23.12 18.57 9.29
N LYS A 74 22.93 19.59 10.12
CA LYS A 74 22.88 19.45 11.59
C LYS A 74 21.70 18.56 11.98
N ALA A 75 21.91 17.69 12.96
CA ALA A 75 20.88 16.83 13.54
C ALA A 75 20.41 17.44 14.87
N PRO A 76 19.39 18.32 14.86
CA PRO A 76 18.86 18.87 16.09
C PRO A 76 18.20 17.78 16.93
N GLU A 77 18.42 17.84 18.23
CA GLU A 77 17.61 17.11 19.19
C GLU A 77 16.27 17.83 19.33
N ILE A 78 15.17 17.12 19.05
CA ILE A 78 13.81 17.66 19.07
C ILE A 78 12.99 16.79 20.00
N GLU A 79 12.89 17.22 21.26
CA GLU A 79 12.02 16.58 22.25
C GLU A 79 10.56 16.74 21.80
N GLY A 80 9.82 15.63 21.73
CA GLY A 80 8.41 15.62 21.29
C GLY A 80 8.19 15.62 19.77
N GLY A 81 9.25 15.53 18.96
CA GLY A 81 9.15 15.42 17.50
C GLY A 81 8.71 16.73 16.81
N ILE A 82 8.50 16.67 15.48
CA ILE A 82 8.17 17.86 14.68
C ILE A 82 6.90 18.56 15.17
N ASP A 83 5.92 17.79 15.63
CA ASP A 83 4.63 18.36 16.00
C ASP A 83 4.69 19.24 17.25
N ALA A 84 5.70 19.04 18.11
CA ALA A 84 5.97 19.85 19.29
C ALA A 84 6.70 21.18 18.99
N LEU A 85 7.26 21.34 17.78
CA LEU A 85 7.94 22.58 17.42
C LEU A 85 6.93 23.69 17.10
N PRO A 86 7.12 24.90 17.66
CA PRO A 86 6.24 26.03 17.38
C PRO A 86 6.43 26.51 15.94
N ALA A 87 5.38 27.11 15.39
CA ALA A 87 5.47 27.84 14.14
C ALA A 87 6.37 29.07 14.28
N ASP A 88 7.07 29.45 13.19
CA ASP A 88 7.85 30.67 13.19
C ASP A 88 6.97 31.91 13.01
N PHE A 89 6.57 32.48 14.14
CA PHE A 89 5.75 33.70 14.17
C PHE A 89 6.40 34.90 13.46
N ARG A 90 7.73 34.93 13.29
CA ARG A 90 8.42 36.03 12.60
C ARG A 90 8.17 35.96 11.11
N ILE A 91 8.30 34.76 10.52
CA ILE A 91 7.97 34.51 9.11
C ILE A 91 6.48 34.78 8.88
N MET A 92 5.61 34.31 9.79
CA MET A 92 4.17 34.58 9.71
C MET A 92 3.81 36.06 9.77
N ARG A 93 4.55 36.85 10.56
CA ARG A 93 4.37 38.31 10.65
C ARG A 93 4.90 39.02 9.41
N MET A 94 6.03 38.60 8.86
CA MET A 94 6.58 39.15 7.62
C MET A 94 5.66 38.89 6.42
N LEU A 95 5.13 37.66 6.31
CA LEU A 95 4.09 37.32 5.35
C LEU A 95 2.89 38.24 5.47
N GLU A 96 2.42 38.52 6.68
CA GLU A 96 1.29 39.41 6.93
C GLU A 96 1.58 40.86 6.52
N LEU A 97 2.75 41.40 6.87
CA LEU A 97 3.14 42.76 6.53
C LEU A 97 3.25 42.97 5.02
N ILE A 98 3.89 42.04 4.31
CA ILE A 98 4.05 42.10 2.85
C ILE A 98 2.71 41.87 2.15
N SER A 99 1.92 40.91 2.64
CA SER A 99 0.59 40.62 2.11
C SER A 99 -0.35 41.81 2.28
N ASN A 100 -0.35 42.50 3.43
CA ASN A 100 -1.22 43.65 3.67
C ASN A 100 -0.87 44.86 2.80
N GLN A 101 0.39 45.01 2.36
CA GLN A 101 0.76 46.05 1.40
C GLN A 101 0.24 45.75 -0.02
N ILE A 102 0.17 44.47 -0.40
CA ILE A 102 -0.22 44.03 -1.76
C ILE A 102 -1.74 43.85 -1.88
N LYS A 103 -2.41 43.37 -0.82
CA LYS A 103 -3.85 43.03 -0.78
C LYS A 103 -4.82 44.15 -1.14
N HIS A 104 -4.40 45.41 -0.97
CA HIS A 104 -5.25 46.58 -1.23
C HIS A 104 -4.86 47.32 -2.50
N THR A 105 -4.05 46.72 -3.39
CA THR A 105 -3.62 47.34 -4.64
C THR A 105 -4.24 46.67 -5.85
N CYS A 106 -4.50 47.44 -6.91
CA CYS A 106 -5.11 46.91 -8.12
C CYS A 106 -4.10 46.08 -8.93
N PHE A 107 -4.52 44.89 -9.36
CA PHE A 107 -3.68 44.00 -10.18
C PHE A 107 -3.21 44.65 -11.49
N GLN A 108 -4.10 45.41 -12.14
CA GLN A 108 -3.82 46.07 -13.42
C GLN A 108 -3.11 47.43 -13.22
N HIS A 109 -3.37 48.09 -12.10
CA HIS A 109 -2.80 49.39 -11.75
C HIS A 109 -2.03 49.25 -10.43
N LYS A 110 -0.83 48.66 -10.49
CA LYS A 110 -0.04 48.17 -9.34
C LYS A 110 0.33 49.22 -8.28
N ALA A 111 0.08 50.51 -8.53
CA ALA A 111 0.28 51.61 -7.58
C ALA A 111 -1.03 52.17 -6.99
N GLN A 112 -2.18 51.77 -7.51
CA GLN A 112 -3.49 52.29 -7.12
C GLN A 112 -4.16 51.41 -6.08
N ARG A 113 -4.81 52.03 -5.09
CA ARG A 113 -5.55 51.30 -4.05
C ARG A 113 -6.95 50.90 -4.51
N LEU A 114 -7.39 49.73 -4.06
CA LEU A 114 -8.74 49.19 -4.26
C LEU A 114 -9.71 49.83 -3.25
N ASN A 115 -10.18 51.03 -3.55
CA ASN A 115 -11.09 51.79 -2.68
C ASN A 115 -12.57 51.63 -3.07
N PHE A 116 -12.86 51.02 -4.22
CA PHE A 116 -14.23 50.92 -4.73
C PHE A 116 -14.59 49.46 -5.03
N PHE A 117 -15.88 49.16 -5.10
CA PHE A 117 -16.40 47.85 -5.49
C PHE A 117 -17.42 48.00 -6.60
N CYS A 118 -17.29 47.22 -7.68
CA CYS A 118 -18.31 47.16 -8.70
C CYS A 118 -19.28 46.01 -8.39
N ALA A 119 -20.48 46.33 -7.91
CA ALA A 119 -21.51 45.35 -7.57
C ALA A 119 -22.00 44.55 -8.78
N SER A 120 -22.03 45.16 -9.96
CA SER A 120 -22.40 44.48 -11.22
C SER A 120 -21.38 43.40 -11.59
N CYS A 121 -20.09 43.64 -11.34
CA CYS A 121 -19.00 42.70 -11.65
C CYS A 121 -18.58 41.83 -10.47
N LYS A 122 -19.09 42.15 -9.27
CA LYS A 122 -18.73 41.54 -7.98
C LYS A 122 -17.22 41.52 -7.74
N THR A 123 -16.53 42.64 -8.04
CA THR A 123 -15.07 42.74 -7.95
C THR A 123 -14.61 44.08 -7.34
N PRO A 124 -13.59 44.08 -6.47
CA PRO A 124 -12.98 45.31 -6.00
C PRO A 124 -12.17 45.97 -7.12
N ILE A 125 -12.28 47.30 -7.24
CA ILE A 125 -11.66 48.10 -8.29
C ILE A 125 -10.98 49.34 -7.71
N CYS A 126 -9.97 49.85 -8.42
CA CYS A 126 -9.35 51.13 -8.09
C CYS A 126 -10.01 52.28 -8.87
N HIS A 127 -9.61 53.51 -8.57
CA HIS A 127 -10.08 54.70 -9.30
C HIS A 127 -9.92 54.56 -10.82
N ASP A 128 -8.74 54.15 -11.30
CA ASP A 128 -8.47 54.06 -12.75
C ASP A 128 -9.33 52.98 -13.43
N CYS A 129 -9.65 51.91 -12.72
CA CYS A 129 -10.59 50.89 -13.21
C CYS A 129 -12.00 51.47 -13.41
N THR A 130 -12.44 52.42 -12.58
CA THR A 130 -13.76 53.07 -12.75
C THR A 130 -13.85 53.91 -14.02
N VAL A 131 -12.71 54.31 -14.60
CA VAL A 131 -12.65 55.15 -15.82
C VAL A 131 -12.39 54.30 -17.06
N ILE A 132 -11.58 53.24 -16.93
CA ILE A 132 -11.11 52.46 -18.09
C ILE A 132 -11.99 51.23 -18.37
N LYS A 133 -12.33 50.45 -17.34
CA LYS A 133 -13.01 49.14 -17.50
C LYS A 133 -14.39 49.05 -16.89
N HIS A 134 -14.68 49.92 -15.93
CA HIS A 134 -15.96 50.03 -15.26
C HIS A 134 -16.53 51.46 -15.29
N PRO A 135 -16.56 52.17 -16.45
CA PRO A 135 -17.24 53.46 -16.53
C PRO A 135 -18.68 53.35 -16.06
N LYS A 136 -19.15 54.34 -15.28
CA LYS A 136 -20.56 54.43 -14.85
C LYS A 136 -21.55 54.42 -16.03
N GLU A 137 -21.08 54.79 -17.23
CA GLU A 137 -21.88 54.89 -18.45
C GLU A 137 -21.70 53.71 -19.41
N GLU A 138 -20.66 52.89 -19.26
CA GLU A 138 -20.46 51.70 -20.10
C GLU A 138 -21.16 50.46 -19.53
N MET A 139 -21.41 49.49 -20.42
CA MET A 139 -22.34 48.37 -20.19
C MET A 139 -21.58 47.05 -20.18
N HIS A 140 -22.02 46.09 -19.35
CA HIS A 140 -21.59 44.70 -19.48
C HIS A 140 -22.67 43.82 -20.12
N MET A 141 -22.19 42.82 -20.87
CA MET A 141 -22.95 41.67 -21.34
C MET A 141 -22.89 40.59 -20.26
N PHE A 142 -23.99 40.32 -19.55
CA PHE A 142 -24.03 39.19 -18.61
C PHE A 142 -24.62 37.96 -19.31
N LYS A 143 -23.97 36.80 -19.17
CA LYS A 143 -24.58 35.49 -19.48
C LYS A 143 -25.24 34.97 -18.21
N GLN A 144 -26.57 34.88 -18.18
CA GLN A 144 -27.25 34.05 -17.18
C GLN A 144 -27.06 32.58 -17.56
N TYR A 145 -26.49 31.80 -16.65
CA TYR A 145 -26.53 30.34 -16.74
C TYR A 145 -27.72 29.85 -15.90
N GLY A 146 -28.82 29.55 -16.59
CA GLY A 146 -29.98 28.85 -16.05
C GLY A 146 -30.20 27.52 -16.79
N PRO A 147 -30.84 26.50 -16.19
CA PRO A 147 -30.87 25.15 -16.75
C PRO A 147 -31.71 24.97 -18.02
N ARG A 148 -32.53 25.96 -18.42
CA ARG A 148 -33.41 25.86 -19.60
C ARG A 148 -33.60 27.24 -20.23
N GLU A 149 -33.27 27.32 -21.52
CA GLU A 149 -33.51 28.43 -22.46
C GLU A 149 -32.77 29.76 -22.17
N VAL A 150 -31.85 30.12 -23.06
CA VAL A 150 -31.22 31.44 -23.14
C VAL A 150 -32.27 32.45 -23.60
N LYS A 151 -32.88 33.19 -22.67
CA LYS A 151 -33.78 34.32 -22.97
C LYS A 151 -33.05 35.64 -22.68
N ASP A 152 -32.92 36.44 -23.73
CA ASP A 152 -32.51 37.84 -23.85
C ASP A 152 -31.48 38.46 -22.88
N MET A 153 -30.48 39.11 -23.50
CA MET A 153 -29.37 39.82 -22.88
C MET A 153 -29.81 41.16 -22.29
N GLY A 154 -30.04 41.20 -20.97
CA GLY A 154 -30.26 42.42 -20.22
C GLY A 154 -28.98 43.26 -20.09
N LYS A 155 -29.06 44.53 -20.47
CA LYS A 155 -28.01 45.55 -20.34
C LYS A 155 -28.08 46.21 -18.96
N SER A 156 -27.06 46.10 -18.13
CA SER A 156 -27.00 46.78 -16.82
C SER A 156 -25.75 47.64 -16.69
N LYS A 157 -25.93 48.84 -16.12
CA LYS A 157 -24.83 49.78 -15.83
C LYS A 157 -23.95 49.25 -14.71
N HIS A 158 -22.69 49.66 -14.67
CA HIS A 158 -21.82 49.40 -13.53
C HIS A 158 -22.30 50.17 -12.31
N VAL A 159 -22.66 49.42 -11.26
CA VAL A 159 -22.96 49.99 -9.94
C VAL A 159 -21.68 49.97 -9.14
N ILE A 160 -21.10 51.16 -8.90
CA ILE A 160 -19.89 51.32 -8.11
C ILE A 160 -20.27 51.89 -6.75
N ILE A 161 -19.86 51.20 -5.70
CA ILE A 161 -20.00 51.60 -4.30
C ILE A 161 -18.62 51.71 -3.65
N ASP A 162 -18.55 52.35 -2.48
CA ASP A 162 -17.34 52.32 -1.67
C ASP A 162 -17.04 50.89 -1.22
N ILE A 163 -15.76 50.55 -1.10
CA ILE A 163 -15.36 49.22 -0.68
C ILE A 163 -15.85 48.90 0.74
N LEU A 164 -15.94 49.89 1.64
CA LEU A 164 -16.44 49.72 3.00
C LEU A 164 -17.93 49.41 3.01
N ASP A 165 -18.73 50.12 2.21
CA ASP A 165 -20.16 49.85 2.04
C ASP A 165 -20.38 48.46 1.44
N ALA A 166 -19.49 48.02 0.54
CA ALA A 166 -19.53 46.66 0.01
C ALA A 166 -19.28 45.62 1.11
N PHE A 167 -18.31 45.85 1.99
CA PHE A 167 -18.08 44.93 3.11
C PHE A 167 -19.30 44.78 4.00
N GLU A 168 -19.96 45.89 4.38
CA GLU A 168 -21.17 45.82 5.22
C GLU A 168 -22.31 45.06 4.53
N ASN A 169 -22.52 45.28 3.23
CA ASN A 169 -23.58 44.63 2.47
C ASN A 169 -23.34 43.13 2.25
N TYR A 170 -22.07 42.72 2.09
CA TYR A 170 -21.70 41.32 1.82
C TYR A 170 -21.34 40.52 3.08
N GLU A 171 -21.11 41.17 4.22
CA GLU A 171 -20.84 40.53 5.51
C GLU A 171 -21.82 39.41 5.88
N PRO A 172 -23.17 39.57 5.79
CA PRO A 172 -24.09 38.48 6.10
C PRO A 172 -23.94 37.30 5.11
N ILE A 173 -23.69 37.61 3.83
CA ILE A 173 -23.46 36.59 2.80
C ILE A 173 -22.18 35.81 3.12
N PHE A 174 -21.08 36.48 3.48
CA PHE A 174 -19.84 35.82 3.85
C PHE A 174 -20.01 34.90 5.07
N LYS A 175 -20.77 35.32 6.08
CA LYS A 175 -21.09 34.46 7.24
C LYS A 175 -21.89 33.22 6.87
N GLU A 176 -22.90 33.36 6.01
CA GLU A 176 -23.66 32.21 5.51
C GLU A 176 -22.78 31.26 4.70
N LEU A 177 -21.88 31.80 3.86
CA LEU A 177 -20.92 31.03 3.08
C LEU A 177 -19.95 30.25 3.99
N GLU A 178 -19.41 30.89 5.03
CA GLU A 178 -18.55 30.23 6.02
C GLU A 178 -19.27 29.09 6.75
N GLN A 179 -20.50 29.33 7.20
CA GLN A 179 -21.32 28.31 7.86
C GLN A 179 -21.68 27.15 6.92
N PHE A 180 -21.96 27.43 5.65
CA PHE A 180 -22.14 26.39 4.63
C PHE A 180 -20.87 25.55 4.45
N GLY A 181 -19.71 26.20 4.34
CA GLY A 181 -18.42 25.54 4.25
C GLY A 181 -18.15 24.61 5.43
N LEU A 182 -18.40 25.06 6.66
CA LEU A 182 -18.26 24.26 7.87
C LEU A 182 -19.18 23.01 7.84
N ARG A 183 -20.45 23.18 7.49
CA ARG A 183 -21.40 22.05 7.36
C ARG A 183 -20.94 21.03 6.31
N MET A 184 -20.45 21.50 5.17
CA MET A 184 -19.95 20.63 4.11
C MET A 184 -18.68 19.89 4.51
N ILE A 185 -17.76 20.56 5.21
CA ILE A 185 -16.56 19.94 5.76
C ILE A 185 -16.96 18.79 6.70
N ASP A 186 -17.93 19.01 7.59
CA ASP A 186 -18.37 17.96 8.53
C ASP A 186 -19.09 16.81 7.82
N ALA A 187 -19.93 17.09 6.83
CA ALA A 187 -20.57 16.06 6.01
C ALA A 187 -19.54 15.22 5.21
N LEU A 188 -18.53 15.88 4.62
CA LEU A 188 -17.47 15.20 3.89
C LEU A 188 -16.56 14.39 4.81
N LYS A 189 -16.26 14.88 6.02
CA LYS A 189 -15.53 14.09 7.03
C LYS A 189 -16.25 12.79 7.36
N ILE A 190 -17.58 12.82 7.53
CA ILE A 190 -18.39 11.61 7.78
C ILE A 190 -18.29 10.65 6.59
N LYS A 191 -18.42 11.13 5.35
CA LYS A 191 -18.27 10.29 4.15
C LYS A 191 -16.87 9.69 4.03
N VAL A 192 -15.83 10.47 4.26
CA VAL A 192 -14.43 9.99 4.28
C VAL A 192 -14.25 8.92 5.34
N GLN A 193 -14.85 9.10 6.52
CA GLN A 193 -14.80 8.09 7.58
C GLN A 193 -15.53 6.81 7.18
N LYS A 194 -16.71 6.91 6.57
CA LYS A 194 -17.46 5.74 6.05
C LYS A 194 -16.62 4.93 5.06
N TYR A 195 -16.00 5.58 4.07
CA TYR A 195 -15.12 4.88 3.11
C TYR A 195 -13.89 4.26 3.78
N LYS A 196 -13.30 4.92 4.78
CA LYS A 196 -12.21 4.33 5.56
C LYS A 196 -12.67 3.12 6.36
N ASP A 197 -13.90 3.10 6.84
CA ASP A 197 -14.45 1.97 7.59
C ASP A 197 -14.72 0.80 6.65
N GLU A 198 -15.33 1.05 5.48
CA GLU A 198 -15.54 0.05 4.41
C GLU A 198 -14.21 -0.57 3.95
N LEU A 199 -13.16 0.24 3.78
CA LEU A 199 -11.83 -0.26 3.42
C LEU A 199 -11.25 -1.19 4.50
N ARG A 200 -11.42 -0.84 5.79
CA ARG A 200 -10.95 -1.70 6.89
C ARG A 200 -11.72 -3.02 6.95
N GLU A 201 -13.02 -3.01 6.67
CA GLU A 201 -13.79 -4.26 6.60
C GLU A 201 -13.37 -5.13 5.42
N LEU A 202 -13.06 -4.54 4.26
CA LEU A 202 -12.50 -5.27 3.12
C LEU A 202 -11.16 -5.93 3.45
N GLU A 203 -10.26 -5.21 4.12
CA GLU A 203 -8.96 -5.74 4.57
C GLU A 203 -9.12 -6.89 5.57
N LYS A 204 -10.09 -6.80 6.50
CA LYS A 204 -10.43 -7.91 7.41
C LYS A 204 -10.94 -9.13 6.66
N MET A 205 -11.88 -8.94 5.73
CA MET A 205 -12.42 -10.04 4.91
C MET A 205 -11.31 -10.72 4.11
N HIS A 206 -10.40 -9.96 3.50
CA HIS A 206 -9.23 -10.50 2.83
C HIS A 206 -8.38 -11.36 3.78
N GLY A 207 -8.11 -10.87 5.00
CA GLY A 207 -7.37 -11.64 6.01
C GLY A 207 -8.03 -12.97 6.37
N VAL A 208 -9.35 -12.98 6.56
CA VAL A 208 -10.12 -14.20 6.87
C VAL A 208 -10.08 -15.20 5.71
N VAL A 209 -10.30 -14.73 4.47
CA VAL A 209 -10.29 -15.61 3.29
C VAL A 209 -8.91 -16.26 3.10
N ILE A 210 -7.82 -15.50 3.25
CA ILE A 210 -6.46 -16.05 3.14
C ILE A 210 -6.16 -17.09 4.22
N ASP A 211 -6.62 -16.85 5.46
CA ASP A 211 -6.45 -17.80 6.56
C ASP A 211 -7.24 -19.10 6.32
N ASP A 212 -8.50 -19.00 5.87
CA ASP A 212 -9.33 -20.17 5.54
C ASP A 212 -8.75 -20.99 4.39
N ILE A 213 -8.29 -20.33 3.31
CA ILE A 213 -7.56 -20.99 2.23
C ILE A 213 -6.35 -21.73 2.80
N SER A 214 -5.51 -21.04 3.59
CA SER A 214 -4.29 -21.64 4.16
C SER A 214 -4.59 -22.88 4.99
N LYS A 215 -5.57 -22.79 5.92
CA LYS A 215 -6.03 -23.92 6.73
C LYS A 215 -6.52 -25.09 5.89
N ARG A 216 -7.26 -24.82 4.81
CA ARG A 216 -7.76 -25.87 3.92
C ARG A 216 -6.63 -26.59 3.18
N PHE A 217 -5.64 -25.85 2.71
CA PHE A 217 -4.46 -26.44 2.07
C PHE A 217 -3.58 -27.21 3.05
N ASP A 218 -3.44 -26.76 4.30
CA ASP A 218 -2.72 -27.50 5.33
C ASP A 218 -3.41 -28.82 5.67
N TYR A 219 -4.74 -28.84 5.70
CA TYR A 219 -5.52 -30.06 5.83
C TYR A 219 -5.24 -31.05 4.68
N TYR A 220 -5.26 -30.57 3.42
CA TYR A 220 -4.95 -31.43 2.27
C TYR A 220 -3.50 -31.95 2.28
N ARG A 221 -2.52 -31.12 2.65
CA ARG A 221 -1.13 -31.57 2.83
C ARG A 221 -1.02 -32.66 3.90
N ALA A 222 -1.72 -32.51 5.02
CA ALA A 222 -1.74 -33.51 6.09
C ALA A 222 -2.33 -34.86 5.61
N LEU A 223 -3.44 -34.83 4.87
CA LEU A 223 -4.03 -36.03 4.28
C LEU A 223 -3.08 -36.73 3.29
N LEU A 224 -2.44 -35.97 2.40
CA LEU A 224 -1.46 -36.52 1.46
C LEU A 224 -0.28 -37.14 2.20
N LYS A 225 0.22 -36.47 3.25
CA LYS A 225 1.32 -37.00 4.08
C LYS A 225 0.92 -38.27 4.82
N GLN A 226 -0.30 -38.35 5.33
CA GLN A 226 -0.84 -39.55 5.95
C GLN A 226 -0.90 -40.72 4.95
N ARG A 227 -1.33 -40.46 3.71
CA ARG A 227 -1.40 -41.49 2.67
C ARG A 227 -0.02 -41.96 2.20
N GLU A 228 0.92 -41.04 2.02
CA GLU A 228 2.33 -41.32 1.72
C GLU A 228 2.92 -42.24 2.79
N THR A 229 2.82 -41.85 4.06
CA THR A 229 3.36 -42.64 5.18
C THR A 229 2.70 -44.01 5.31
N ALA A 230 1.38 -44.12 5.11
CA ALA A 230 0.69 -45.41 5.12
C ALA A 230 1.16 -46.35 3.99
N THR A 231 1.36 -45.79 2.78
CA THR A 231 1.81 -46.55 1.60
C THR A 231 3.26 -47.00 1.76
N SER A 232 4.14 -46.11 2.23
CA SER A 232 5.53 -46.43 2.54
C SER A 232 5.63 -47.51 3.60
N ARG A 233 4.87 -47.40 4.70
CA ARG A 233 4.84 -48.43 5.76
C ARG A 233 4.41 -49.79 5.22
N ARG A 234 3.43 -49.83 4.31
CA ARG A 234 2.98 -51.08 3.68
C ARG A 234 4.13 -51.71 2.87
N ALA A 235 4.83 -50.92 2.06
CA ALA A 235 5.98 -51.39 1.29
C ALA A 235 7.10 -51.91 2.21
N ASP A 236 7.44 -51.17 3.27
CA ASP A 236 8.44 -51.59 4.24
C ASP A 236 8.09 -52.92 4.90
N THR A 237 6.81 -53.12 5.26
CA THR A 237 6.34 -54.36 5.87
C THR A 237 6.48 -55.53 4.90
N LEU A 238 6.10 -55.36 3.63
CA LEU A 238 6.24 -56.43 2.63
C LEU A 238 7.71 -56.82 2.39
N ILE A 239 8.61 -55.83 2.35
CA ILE A 239 10.05 -56.07 2.22
C ILE A 239 10.60 -56.78 3.46
N ARG A 240 10.19 -56.38 4.66
CA ARG A 240 10.58 -57.05 5.91
C ARG A 240 10.11 -58.50 5.95
N GLU A 241 8.84 -58.77 5.64
CA GLU A 241 8.28 -60.13 5.63
C GLU A 241 9.04 -61.06 4.67
N GLN A 242 9.39 -60.55 3.48
CA GLN A 242 10.19 -61.30 2.52
C GLN A 242 11.62 -61.51 3.01
N ARG A 243 12.27 -60.48 3.56
CA ARG A 243 13.61 -60.58 4.13
C ARG A 243 13.65 -61.67 5.20
N ASP A 244 12.72 -61.64 6.16
CA ASP A 244 12.66 -62.62 7.24
C ASP A 244 12.46 -64.04 6.70
N THR A 245 11.70 -64.20 5.62
CA THR A 245 11.51 -65.49 4.97
C THR A 245 12.79 -66.02 4.33
N ILE A 246 13.53 -65.16 3.62
CA ILE A 246 14.82 -65.50 3.01
C ILE A 246 15.85 -65.80 4.09
N GLU A 247 15.93 -65.01 5.16
CA GLU A 247 16.87 -65.20 6.26
C GLU A 247 16.63 -66.52 7.01
N ARG A 248 15.35 -66.88 7.26
CA ARG A 248 15.00 -68.21 7.79
C ARG A 248 15.43 -69.34 6.85
N ALA A 249 15.23 -69.20 5.55
CA ALA A 249 15.68 -70.20 4.58
C ALA A 249 17.22 -70.32 4.54
N CYS A 250 17.94 -69.20 4.57
CA CYS A 250 19.41 -69.18 4.62
C CYS A 250 19.94 -69.88 5.88
N THR A 251 19.44 -69.51 7.06
CA THR A 251 19.86 -70.10 8.34
C THR A 251 19.55 -71.61 8.42
N ALA A 252 18.42 -72.05 7.86
CA ALA A 252 18.12 -73.48 7.74
C ALA A 252 19.12 -74.20 6.81
N MET A 253 19.41 -73.61 5.65
CA MET A 253 20.38 -74.16 4.69
C MET A 253 21.80 -74.24 5.27
N GLU A 254 22.22 -73.22 6.01
CA GLU A 254 23.52 -73.18 6.70
C GLU A 254 23.65 -74.30 7.74
N LYS A 255 22.59 -74.60 8.49
CA LYS A 255 22.57 -75.72 9.44
C LYS A 255 22.75 -77.05 8.73
N GLU A 256 22.03 -77.28 7.63
CA GLU A 256 22.17 -78.51 6.85
C GLU A 256 23.57 -78.63 6.25
N LEU A 257 24.13 -77.55 5.70
CA LEU A 257 25.50 -77.49 5.21
C LEU A 257 26.51 -77.85 6.31
N GLN A 258 26.35 -77.28 7.51
CA GLN A 258 27.23 -77.58 8.64
C GLN A 258 27.11 -79.04 9.08
N SER A 259 25.90 -79.59 9.09
CA SER A 259 25.68 -81.00 9.42
C SER A 259 26.35 -81.96 8.42
N LEU A 260 26.34 -81.62 7.13
CA LEU A 260 27.01 -82.38 6.08
C LEU A 260 28.53 -82.30 6.21
N LYS A 261 29.08 -81.12 6.50
CA LYS A 261 30.52 -80.94 6.76
C LYS A 261 31.02 -81.81 7.91
N ILE A 262 30.27 -81.87 9.01
CA ILE A 262 30.61 -82.71 10.17
C ILE A 262 30.61 -84.19 9.76
N LEU A 263 29.55 -84.66 9.11
CA LEU A 263 29.42 -86.05 8.68
C LEU A 263 30.55 -86.45 7.70
N GLN A 264 30.90 -85.56 6.78
CA GLN A 264 32.00 -85.74 5.84
C GLN A 264 33.37 -85.86 6.55
N GLU A 265 33.65 -84.98 7.51
CA GLU A 265 34.93 -85.00 8.23
C GLU A 265 35.03 -86.23 9.15
N GLN A 266 33.95 -86.61 9.83
CA GLN A 266 33.88 -87.84 10.61
C GLN A 266 34.16 -89.07 9.75
N PHE A 267 33.49 -89.20 8.61
CA PHE A 267 33.71 -90.30 7.68
C PHE A 267 35.16 -90.36 7.20
N LYS A 268 35.76 -89.21 6.90
CA LYS A 268 37.17 -89.10 6.49
C LYS A 268 38.13 -89.56 7.58
N ILE A 269 37.95 -89.14 8.83
CA ILE A 269 38.79 -89.55 9.98
C ILE A 269 38.72 -91.07 10.18
N VAL A 270 37.51 -91.63 10.24
CA VAL A 270 37.31 -93.07 10.47
C VAL A 270 37.94 -93.90 9.34
N ARG A 271 37.79 -93.45 8.09
CA ARG A 271 38.41 -94.09 6.92
C ARG A 271 39.94 -94.10 7.01
N VAL A 272 40.56 -92.99 7.44
CA VAL A 272 42.03 -92.90 7.59
C VAL A 272 42.54 -93.83 8.70
N ASN A 273 41.80 -93.91 9.81
CA ASN A 273 42.16 -94.76 10.96
C ASN A 273 41.92 -96.26 10.73
N LYS A 274 41.26 -96.65 9.62
CA LYS A 274 40.96 -98.03 9.23
C LYS A 274 40.14 -98.82 10.28
N ASP A 275 39.34 -98.15 11.09
CA ASP A 275 38.36 -98.81 11.98
C ASP A 275 37.18 -99.30 11.13
N THR A 276 37.19 -100.58 10.77
CA THR A 276 36.18 -101.19 9.90
C THR A 276 34.78 -101.16 10.51
N ARG A 277 34.63 -101.36 11.82
CA ARG A 277 33.30 -101.34 12.46
C ARG A 277 32.70 -99.96 12.40
N LEU A 278 33.49 -98.94 12.75
CA LEU A 278 33.01 -97.56 12.76
C LEU A 278 32.80 -97.02 11.34
N LEU A 279 33.63 -97.44 10.37
CA LEU A 279 33.53 -97.03 8.97
C LEU A 279 32.19 -97.43 8.33
N PHE A 280 31.76 -98.69 8.54
CA PHE A 280 30.48 -99.15 8.00
C PHE A 280 29.27 -98.53 8.72
N LYS A 281 29.42 -98.12 9.99
CA LYS A 281 28.40 -97.36 10.72
C LYS A 281 28.21 -95.96 10.11
N GLU A 282 29.29 -95.21 9.93
CA GLU A 282 29.25 -93.87 9.32
C GLU A 282 28.83 -93.92 7.85
N PHE A 283 29.22 -94.97 7.11
CA PHE A 283 28.75 -95.21 5.73
C PHE A 283 27.23 -95.31 5.66
N HIS A 284 26.61 -96.07 6.58
CA HIS A 284 25.16 -96.24 6.58
C HIS A 284 24.43 -94.94 6.93
N GLU A 285 24.97 -94.15 7.87
CA GLU A 285 24.43 -92.82 8.21
C GLU A 285 24.52 -91.85 7.02
N PHE A 286 25.62 -91.89 6.26
CA PHE A 286 25.79 -91.09 5.04
C PHE A 286 24.81 -91.51 3.95
N GLU A 287 24.70 -92.81 3.66
CA GLU A 287 23.75 -93.33 2.66
C GLU A 287 22.29 -92.97 3.01
N LYS A 288 21.92 -93.00 4.30
CA LYS A 288 20.58 -92.62 4.77
C LYS A 288 20.23 -91.17 4.43
N ARG A 289 21.19 -90.24 4.48
CA ARG A 289 20.97 -88.80 4.22
C ARG A 289 21.34 -88.38 2.79
N LYS A 290 21.93 -89.27 1.99
CA LYS A 290 22.45 -88.98 0.65
C LYS A 290 21.39 -88.42 -0.30
N THR A 291 20.23 -89.06 -0.36
CA THR A 291 19.11 -88.62 -1.23
C THR A 291 18.58 -87.25 -0.83
N PHE A 292 18.52 -86.97 0.48
CA PHE A 292 18.12 -85.66 1.02
C PHE A 292 19.11 -84.56 0.58
N PHE A 293 20.41 -84.76 0.72
CA PHE A 293 21.40 -83.76 0.30
C PHE A 293 21.47 -83.57 -1.22
N ILE A 294 21.26 -84.64 -2.00
CA ILE A 294 21.15 -84.53 -3.47
C ILE A 294 19.95 -83.66 -3.85
N SER A 295 18.80 -83.87 -3.19
CA SER A 295 17.61 -83.03 -3.42
C SER A 295 17.85 -81.58 -3.02
N LEU A 296 18.56 -81.33 -1.92
CA LEU A 296 18.83 -79.99 -1.40
C LEU A 296 19.83 -79.22 -2.28
N ALA A 297 20.79 -79.91 -2.90
CA ALA A 297 21.80 -79.34 -3.79
C ALA A 297 21.28 -79.08 -5.22
N HIS A 298 20.01 -79.35 -5.50
CA HIS A 298 19.44 -79.15 -6.83
C HIS A 298 19.48 -77.65 -7.20
N PRO A 299 20.05 -77.27 -8.36
CA PRO A 299 20.31 -75.87 -8.73
C PRO A 299 19.04 -75.03 -8.99
N GLU A 300 17.89 -75.67 -9.19
CA GLU A 300 16.61 -75.02 -9.47
C GLU A 300 15.77 -74.73 -8.21
N LEU A 301 16.40 -74.41 -7.08
CA LEU A 301 15.64 -73.98 -5.89
C LEU A 301 14.70 -72.83 -6.26
N GLU A 302 13.41 -72.98 -5.96
CA GLU A 302 12.40 -71.95 -6.16
C GLU A 302 12.90 -70.62 -5.59
N SER A 303 13.00 -69.60 -6.45
CA SER A 303 13.40 -68.27 -6.03
C SER A 303 12.37 -67.72 -5.03
N PHE A 304 12.79 -67.54 -3.77
CA PHE A 304 12.02 -66.82 -2.76
C PHE A 304 11.86 -65.32 -3.09
N PHE A 305 12.54 -64.83 -4.14
CA PHE A 305 12.49 -63.44 -4.57
C PHE A 305 11.23 -63.12 -5.40
N LYS A 306 10.28 -62.43 -4.77
CA LYS A 306 9.18 -61.68 -5.37
C LYS A 306 9.59 -60.23 -5.66
N LYS A 307 9.21 -59.72 -6.83
CA LYS A 307 9.41 -58.32 -7.23
C LYS A 307 8.24 -57.46 -6.74
N PHE A 308 8.54 -56.30 -6.16
CA PHE A 308 7.53 -55.30 -5.78
C PHE A 308 7.55 -54.12 -6.76
N ILE A 309 6.36 -53.65 -7.15
CA ILE A 309 6.19 -52.54 -8.10
C ILE A 309 5.17 -51.57 -7.53
N TYR A 310 5.49 -50.29 -7.50
CA TYR A 310 4.55 -49.21 -7.24
C TYR A 310 3.94 -48.73 -8.56
N THR A 311 2.60 -48.72 -8.66
CA THR A 311 1.88 -48.35 -9.88
C THR A 311 1.07 -47.06 -9.69
N ASN A 312 1.33 -46.08 -10.56
CA ASN A 312 0.66 -44.77 -10.59
C ASN A 312 -0.47 -44.68 -11.62
N ALA A 313 -1.14 -45.80 -11.93
CA ALA A 313 -2.05 -45.91 -13.07
C ALA A 313 -3.28 -44.96 -13.07
N LYS A 314 -3.52 -44.22 -11.98
CA LYS A 314 -4.63 -43.25 -11.85
C LYS A 314 -4.17 -41.81 -11.64
N GLU A 315 -2.91 -41.49 -11.93
CA GLU A 315 -2.34 -40.18 -11.61
C GLU A 315 -3.09 -39.01 -12.27
N GLU A 316 -3.52 -39.15 -13.52
CA GLU A 316 -4.27 -38.10 -14.23
C GLU A 316 -5.70 -37.93 -13.70
N GLU A 317 -6.42 -39.03 -13.42
CA GLU A 317 -7.75 -38.99 -12.79
C GLU A 317 -7.68 -38.33 -11.41
N LEU A 318 -6.63 -38.62 -10.63
CA LEU A 318 -6.44 -38.04 -9.31
C LEU A 318 -6.09 -36.55 -9.38
N LYS A 319 -5.27 -36.15 -10.36
CA LYS A 319 -4.90 -34.74 -10.59
C LYS A 319 -6.12 -33.90 -10.97
N ALA A 320 -6.95 -34.39 -11.89
CA ALA A 320 -8.18 -33.70 -12.28
C ALA A 320 -9.15 -33.55 -11.08
N ALA A 321 -9.40 -34.65 -10.35
CA ALA A 321 -10.28 -34.63 -9.18
C ALA A 321 -9.75 -33.75 -8.03
N LEU A 322 -8.44 -33.68 -7.81
CA LEU A 322 -7.86 -32.77 -6.82
C LEU A 322 -8.00 -31.30 -7.25
N MET A 323 -7.72 -30.96 -8.52
CA MET A 323 -7.75 -29.57 -8.97
C MET A 323 -9.18 -28.99 -8.96
N GLU A 324 -10.20 -29.77 -9.33
CA GLU A 324 -11.60 -29.32 -9.28
C GLU A 324 -12.19 -29.22 -7.85
N SER A 325 -11.60 -29.90 -6.86
CA SER A 325 -12.11 -29.94 -5.48
C SER A 325 -11.40 -29.00 -4.49
N VAL A 326 -10.37 -28.30 -4.97
CA VAL A 326 -9.63 -27.29 -4.20
C VAL A 326 -10.29 -25.95 -4.48
N GLY A 327 -11.35 -25.67 -3.71
CA GLY A 327 -12.38 -24.67 -4.01
C GLY A 327 -11.91 -23.25 -4.40
N ASP A 328 -12.84 -22.51 -4.98
CA ASP A 328 -12.65 -21.18 -5.56
C ASP A 328 -13.06 -20.03 -4.61
N VAL A 329 -12.56 -18.82 -4.91
CA VAL A 329 -12.97 -17.57 -4.24
C VAL A 329 -14.02 -16.88 -5.11
N GLU A 330 -15.26 -16.82 -4.62
CA GLU A 330 -16.37 -16.16 -5.33
C GLU A 330 -16.76 -14.82 -4.68
N LEU A 331 -17.09 -13.84 -5.52
CA LEU A 331 -17.65 -12.57 -5.04
C LEU A 331 -19.16 -12.73 -4.80
N VAL A 332 -19.55 -12.81 -3.53
CA VAL A 332 -20.96 -12.77 -3.13
C VAL A 332 -21.35 -11.32 -2.87
N LYS A 333 -22.28 -10.77 -3.66
CA LYS A 333 -22.81 -9.41 -3.43
C LYS A 333 -23.53 -9.37 -2.07
N CYS A 334 -23.11 -8.46 -1.18
CA CYS A 334 -23.94 -8.07 -0.04
C CYS A 334 -25.25 -7.49 -0.57
N LYS A 335 -26.39 -7.87 0.02
CA LYS A 335 -27.69 -7.29 -0.34
C LYS A 335 -27.63 -5.78 -0.11
N ASP A 336 -27.93 -5.04 -1.18
CA ASP A 336 -27.95 -3.58 -1.23
C ASP A 336 -28.89 -3.02 -0.16
N ASP A 337 -28.40 -2.11 0.69
CA ASP A 337 -29.21 -1.05 1.32
C ASP A 337 -28.28 0.12 1.74
N ASP A 338 -28.71 1.34 1.38
CA ASP A 338 -28.22 2.65 1.81
C ASP A 338 -26.91 3.24 1.21
N PHE A 339 -26.92 3.46 -0.11
CA PHE A 339 -26.15 4.55 -0.72
C PHE A 339 -27.05 5.76 -1.01
N ILE A 340 -27.10 6.69 -0.06
CA ILE A 340 -27.72 8.01 -0.25
C ILE A 340 -26.91 8.78 -1.30
N GLY A 341 -27.38 8.68 -2.53
CA GLY A 341 -27.04 9.59 -3.62
C GLY A 341 -27.94 10.83 -3.55
N ARG A 342 -27.32 11.98 -3.28
CA ARG A 342 -27.53 13.29 -3.92
C ARG A 342 -26.70 14.35 -3.18
N ASP A 343 -26.52 15.49 -3.84
CA ASP A 343 -25.82 16.71 -3.39
C ASP A 343 -24.32 16.79 -3.73
N PHE A 344 -24.05 16.89 -5.03
CA PHE A 344 -22.82 17.48 -5.57
C PHE A 344 -23.05 18.79 -6.36
N GLU A 345 -24.30 19.17 -6.65
CA GLU A 345 -24.63 20.37 -7.44
C GLU A 345 -24.44 21.71 -6.68
N LEU A 346 -24.33 21.69 -5.35
CA LEU A 346 -24.12 22.91 -4.55
C LEU A 346 -22.64 23.33 -4.42
N LEU A 347 -21.70 22.40 -4.65
CA LEU A 347 -20.26 22.66 -4.52
C LEU A 347 -19.70 23.42 -5.75
N GLU A 348 -20.22 23.15 -6.94
CA GLU A 348 -19.82 23.88 -8.16
C GLU A 348 -20.31 25.33 -8.18
N GLN A 349 -21.50 25.61 -7.65
CA GLN A 349 -21.98 26.98 -7.51
C GLN A 349 -21.06 27.80 -6.61
N PHE A 350 -20.54 27.20 -5.53
CA PHE A 350 -19.65 27.88 -4.60
C PHE A 350 -18.24 28.12 -5.15
N LEU A 351 -17.70 27.18 -5.93
CA LEU A 351 -16.41 27.37 -6.62
C LEU A 351 -16.47 28.49 -7.67
N SER A 352 -17.66 28.80 -8.19
CA SER A 352 -17.85 29.97 -9.07
C SER A 352 -17.85 31.31 -8.31
N TYR A 353 -18.30 31.33 -7.05
CA TYR A 353 -18.29 32.53 -6.19
C TYR A 353 -16.95 32.75 -5.47
N GLY A 354 -16.25 31.68 -5.08
CA GLY A 354 -14.95 31.74 -4.39
C GLY A 354 -13.77 32.17 -5.27
N ARG A 355 -13.91 32.14 -6.60
CA ARG A 355 -12.87 32.66 -7.53
C ARG A 355 -12.74 34.19 -7.55
N LEU A 356 -13.70 34.93 -6.97
CA LEU A 356 -13.68 36.40 -6.98
C LEU A 356 -12.86 37.03 -5.84
N PHE A 357 -12.35 36.22 -4.89
CA PHE A 357 -11.58 36.71 -3.73
C PHE A 357 -10.25 35.99 -3.50
N ASN A 358 -9.69 35.33 -4.52
CA ASN A 358 -8.38 34.69 -4.41
C ASN A 358 -7.42 35.17 -5.51
N PRO A 359 -6.37 35.95 -5.19
CA PRO A 359 -5.33 36.32 -6.17
C PRO A 359 -4.41 35.16 -6.59
N LEU A 360 -4.63 33.93 -6.08
CA LEU A 360 -3.65 32.83 -6.20
C LEU A 360 -3.94 31.79 -7.30
N THR A 361 -4.94 31.96 -8.16
CA THR A 361 -5.23 31.01 -9.26
C THR A 361 -4.72 31.48 -10.62
N SER A 362 -3.44 31.89 -10.71
CA SER A 362 -2.77 32.13 -12.00
C SER A 362 -1.42 31.42 -12.15
N LEU A 363 -1.16 30.36 -11.37
CA LEU A 363 0.12 29.63 -11.39
C LEU A 363 -0.03 28.12 -11.67
N MET A 364 -1.03 27.72 -12.45
CA MET A 364 -1.14 26.31 -12.88
C MET A 364 -1.50 26.07 -14.35
N ASP A 365 -1.50 27.09 -15.21
CA ASP A 365 -1.59 26.88 -16.67
C ASP A 365 -0.61 27.83 -17.37
N ASP A 366 0.67 27.43 -17.35
CA ASP A 366 1.73 27.55 -18.38
C ASP A 366 3.14 27.47 -17.77
#